data_AF-A0A9P4RB25-F1
#
_entry.id   AF-A0A9P4RB25-F1
#
_cell.length_a   1.000
_cell.length_b   1.000
_cell.length_c   1.000
_cell.angle_alpha   90.00
_cell.angle_beta   90.00
_cell.angle_gamma   90.00
#
_symmetry.space_group_name_H-M   'P 1'
#
loop_
_entity.id
_entity.type
_entity.pdbx_description
1 polymer ?
#
loop_
_entity_poly.entity_id
_entity_poly.type
_entity_poly.pdbx_seq_one_letter_code
_entity_poly.pdbx_strand_id
1 'polypeptide(L)'
;MGLLAIGTPLEWPEAKKVAGHVRSWGIEQLLAIWRNAKGKERDALLWGDEVEYLVVCYDDDHHKARLSLRQADILQALAADENLLNQGGGVPDLQRGREKEAATTAPVFHPEFGRFMLEATPGKPWGIGFKDLLDVEPNMKWR
;
A
#
# COMPACT_ATOMS: atom_id res chain seq x y z
N MET A 1 3.05 -0.49 1.97
CA MET A 1 3.11 0.14 3.32
C MET A 1 1.73 0.46 3.95
N GLY A 2 1.58 0.38 5.29
CA GLY A 2 0.28 0.27 5.98
C GLY A 2 -0.15 1.40 6.94
N LEU A 3 -1.41 1.84 6.76
CA LEU A 3 -2.26 2.71 7.58
C LEU A 3 -1.80 4.17 7.77
N LEU A 4 -2.20 5.05 6.86
CA LEU A 4 -2.21 6.50 7.09
C LEU A 4 -3.58 6.95 7.62
N ALA A 5 -3.89 6.52 8.84
CA ALA A 5 -5.06 7.05 9.53
C ALA A 5 -4.81 8.51 9.94
N ILE A 6 -5.79 9.38 9.68
CA ILE A 6 -5.73 10.78 10.11
C ILE A 6 -5.72 10.82 11.65
N GLY A 7 -4.71 11.49 12.21
CA GLY A 7 -4.55 11.69 13.64
C GLY A 7 -3.79 12.97 13.95
N THR A 8 -3.67 13.32 15.24
CA THR A 8 -2.87 14.46 15.68
C THR A 8 -1.46 13.97 16.04
N PRO A 9 -0.43 14.26 15.21
CA PRO A 9 0.94 13.87 15.54
C PRO A 9 1.45 14.68 16.74
N LEU A 10 2.26 14.03 17.56
CA LEU A 10 3.00 14.71 18.63
C LEU A 10 4.32 15.27 18.07
N GLU A 11 4.65 16.49 18.46
CA GLU A 11 5.99 17.03 18.17
C GLU A 11 7.06 16.26 18.94
N TRP A 12 8.29 16.27 18.44
CA TRP A 12 9.37 15.45 19.02
C TRP A 12 9.55 15.62 20.54
N PRO A 13 9.55 16.84 21.13
CA PRO A 13 9.68 17.00 22.58
C PRO A 13 8.56 16.34 23.39
N GLU A 14 7.37 16.19 22.81
CA GLU A 14 6.20 15.56 23.45
C GLU A 14 6.23 14.05 23.25
N ALA A 15 6.49 13.60 22.02
CA ALA A 15 6.67 12.19 21.68
C ALA A 15 7.76 11.53 22.55
N LYS A 16 8.87 12.25 22.79
CA LYS A 16 9.98 11.77 23.63
C LYS A 16 9.55 11.46 25.06
N LYS A 17 8.61 12.23 25.63
CA LYS A 17 8.10 12.01 27.00
C LYS A 17 7.35 10.69 27.12
N VAL A 18 6.65 10.28 26.06
CA VAL A 18 5.84 9.04 26.03
C VAL A 18 6.56 7.86 25.39
N ALA A 19 7.78 8.03 24.90
CA ALA A 19 8.52 6.97 24.20
C ALA A 19 8.73 5.69 25.05
N GLY A 20 8.87 5.82 26.37
CA GLY A 20 8.94 4.66 27.27
C GLY A 20 7.64 3.85 27.30
N HIS A 21 6.50 4.56 27.30
CA HIS A 21 5.17 3.95 27.26
C HIS A 21 4.94 3.20 25.95
N VAL A 22 5.24 3.84 24.81
CA VAL A 22 5.15 3.22 23.47
C VAL A 22 5.94 1.92 23.39
N ARG A 23 7.18 1.90 23.90
CA ARG A 23 8.00 0.68 23.93
C ARG A 23 7.38 -0.42 24.80
N SER A 24 6.90 -0.07 25.99
CA SER A 24 6.29 -1.06 26.89
C SER A 24 5.05 -1.70 26.26
N TRP A 25 4.19 -0.89 25.63
CA TRP A 25 2.98 -1.37 24.96
C TRP A 25 3.30 -2.16 23.69
N GLY A 26 4.31 -1.73 22.93
CA GLY A 26 4.78 -2.49 21.76
C GLY A 26 5.24 -3.90 22.13
N ILE A 27 5.92 -4.07 23.28
CA ILE A 27 6.31 -5.39 23.79
C ILE A 27 5.09 -6.23 24.17
N GLU A 28 4.11 -5.66 24.87
CA GLU A 28 2.87 -6.38 25.21
C GLU A 28 2.10 -6.82 23.97
N GLN A 29 2.00 -5.95 22.96
CA GLN A 29 1.39 -6.28 21.68
C GLN A 29 2.15 -7.40 20.95
N LEU A 30 3.49 -7.32 20.91
CA LEU A 30 4.33 -8.36 20.33
C LEU A 30 4.12 -9.71 21.03
N LEU A 31 4.12 -9.72 22.37
CA LEU A 31 3.88 -10.93 23.16
C LEU A 31 2.46 -11.48 22.93
N ALA A 32 1.45 -10.63 22.82
CA ALA A 32 0.09 -11.05 22.52
C ALA A 32 -0.02 -11.68 21.13
N ILE A 33 0.57 -11.04 20.10
CA ILE A 33 0.64 -11.57 18.74
C ILE A 33 1.35 -12.92 18.73
N TRP A 34 2.51 -13.02 19.37
CA TRP A 34 3.26 -14.28 19.45
C TRP A 34 2.47 -15.37 20.17
N ARG A 35 1.85 -15.09 21.33
CA ARG A 35 1.04 -16.07 22.06
C ARG A 35 -0.12 -16.60 21.22
N ASN A 36 -0.75 -15.73 20.41
CA ASN A 36 -1.86 -16.08 19.54
C ASN A 36 -1.41 -16.83 18.27
N ALA A 37 -0.22 -16.54 17.75
CA ALA A 37 0.26 -17.06 16.47
C ALA A 37 1.27 -18.22 16.60
N LYS A 38 1.89 -18.45 17.76
CA LYS A 38 2.97 -19.44 17.92
C LYS A 38 2.61 -20.89 17.60
N GLY A 39 1.32 -21.23 17.61
CA GLY A 39 0.83 -22.56 17.26
C GLY A 39 0.29 -22.66 15.83
N LYS A 40 0.39 -21.60 15.02
CA LYS A 40 0.00 -21.63 13.62
C LYS A 40 1.05 -22.41 12.83
N GLU A 41 0.59 -23.44 12.15
CA GLU A 41 1.40 -24.27 11.28
C GLU A 41 0.66 -24.47 9.96
N ARG A 42 1.42 -24.74 8.88
CA ARG A 42 0.87 -25.06 7.55
C ARG A 42 0.02 -23.94 6.93
N ASP A 43 0.29 -22.69 7.28
CA ASP A 43 -0.28 -21.55 6.57
C ASP A 43 0.17 -21.56 5.10
N ALA A 44 -0.72 -21.14 4.21
CA ALA A 44 -0.38 -20.98 2.80
C ALA A 44 0.75 -19.96 2.65
N LEU A 45 1.78 -20.30 1.86
CA LEU A 45 2.82 -19.33 1.52
C LEU A 45 2.24 -18.33 0.52
N LEU A 46 1.81 -17.20 1.05
CA LEU A 46 1.33 -16.06 0.29
C LEU A 46 2.45 -15.03 0.15
N TRP A 47 2.53 -14.39 -1.01
CA TRP A 47 3.55 -13.39 -1.29
C TRP A 47 3.01 -12.31 -2.22
N GLY A 48 3.72 -11.20 -2.32
CA GLY A 48 3.35 -10.04 -3.11
C GLY A 48 4.57 -9.15 -3.32
N ASP A 49 4.53 -8.30 -4.32
CA ASP A 49 5.51 -7.24 -4.54
C ASP A 49 4.94 -5.88 -4.11
N GLU A 50 5.84 -4.94 -3.84
CA GLU A 50 5.53 -3.52 -3.68
C GLU A 50 6.43 -2.75 -4.66
N VAL A 51 5.84 -1.88 -5.48
CA VAL A 51 6.58 -1.07 -6.48
C VAL A 51 6.37 0.40 -6.19
N GLU A 52 7.48 1.13 -6.07
CA GLU A 52 7.49 2.58 -5.90
C GLU A 52 7.74 3.29 -7.25
N TYR A 53 6.94 4.32 -7.53
CA TYR A 53 6.97 5.11 -8.75
C TYR A 53 7.36 6.56 -8.44
N LEU A 54 8.04 7.21 -9.38
CA LEU A 54 8.25 8.66 -9.39
C LEU A 54 7.34 9.28 -10.45
N VAL A 55 6.44 10.16 -10.04
CA VAL A 55 5.57 10.91 -10.95
C VAL A 55 6.37 12.09 -11.51
N VAL A 56 6.57 12.10 -12.83
CA VAL A 56 7.34 13.12 -13.53
C VAL A 56 6.43 13.93 -14.45
N CYS A 57 6.62 15.25 -14.45
CA CYS A 57 6.09 16.16 -15.46
C CYS A 57 7.21 16.49 -16.45
N TYR A 58 6.99 16.16 -17.72
CA TYR A 58 7.93 16.43 -18.80
C TYR A 58 7.44 17.63 -19.62
N ASP A 59 8.33 18.58 -19.85
CA ASP A 59 8.14 19.78 -20.66
C ASP A 59 8.82 19.52 -21.99
N ASP A 60 8.03 19.13 -23.01
CA ASP A 60 8.53 18.72 -24.33
C ASP A 60 9.25 19.87 -25.05
N ASP A 61 8.71 21.09 -24.96
CA ASP A 61 9.27 22.26 -25.63
C ASP A 61 10.68 22.58 -25.13
N HIS A 62 10.89 22.49 -23.82
CA HIS A 62 12.18 22.80 -23.18
C HIS A 62 13.02 21.57 -22.83
N HIS A 63 12.52 20.36 -23.12
CA HIS A 63 13.14 19.07 -22.79
C HIS A 63 13.51 18.95 -21.30
N LYS A 64 12.60 19.36 -20.40
CA LYS A 64 12.83 19.36 -18.94
C LYS A 64 11.93 18.36 -18.23
N ALA A 65 12.53 17.46 -17.45
CA ALA A 65 11.82 16.58 -16.52
C ALA A 65 11.81 17.19 -15.11
N ARG A 66 10.64 17.23 -14.46
CA ARG A 66 10.47 17.69 -13.07
C ARG A 66 9.63 16.71 -12.28
N LEU A 67 9.87 16.60 -10.98
CA LEU A 67 9.01 15.81 -10.09
C LEU A 67 7.65 16.49 -9.94
N SER A 68 6.58 15.74 -10.18
CA SER A 68 5.21 16.21 -10.03
C SER A 68 4.76 16.03 -8.58
N LEU A 69 4.36 17.10 -7.90
CA LEU A 69 3.91 17.04 -6.51
C LEU A 69 2.42 16.67 -6.37
N ARG A 70 1.84 16.03 -7.40
CA ARG A 70 0.41 15.74 -7.53
C ARG A 70 -0.03 14.39 -6.96
N GLN A 71 0.79 13.76 -6.12
CA GLN A 71 0.46 12.47 -5.50
C GLN A 71 -0.94 12.45 -4.89
N ALA A 72 -1.28 13.45 -4.06
CA ALA A 72 -2.58 13.51 -3.40
C ALA A 72 -3.76 13.57 -4.39
N ASP A 73 -3.62 14.36 -5.46
CA ASP A 73 -4.65 14.47 -6.50
C ASP A 73 -4.82 13.13 -7.24
N ILE A 74 -3.71 12.46 -7.56
CA ILE A 74 -3.72 11.17 -8.27
C ILE A 74 -4.38 10.10 -7.40
N LEU A 75 -4.04 10.01 -6.12
CA LEU A 75 -4.65 9.05 -5.20
C LEU A 75 -6.14 9.32 -5.01
N GLN A 76 -6.58 10.58 -4.94
CA GLN A 76 -8.00 10.92 -4.90
C GLN A 76 -8.72 10.51 -6.19
N ALA A 77 -8.10 10.73 -7.35
CA ALA A 77 -8.67 10.31 -8.64
C ALA A 77 -8.80 8.79 -8.72
N LEU A 78 -7.79 8.03 -8.28
CA LEU A 78 -7.82 6.56 -8.22
C LEU A 78 -8.87 6.05 -7.23
N ALA A 79 -9.02 6.68 -6.07
CA ALA A 79 -10.03 6.32 -5.08
C ALA A 79 -11.46 6.56 -5.59
N ALA A 80 -11.66 7.53 -6.49
CA ALA A 80 -12.95 7.86 -7.08
C ALA A 80 -13.24 7.12 -8.40
N ASP A 81 -12.31 6.34 -8.93
CA ASP A 81 -12.49 5.62 -10.20
C ASP A 81 -13.44 4.43 -10.03
N GLU A 82 -14.65 4.55 -10.58
CA GLU A 82 -15.69 3.52 -10.49
C GLU A 82 -15.26 2.18 -11.11
N ASN A 83 -14.47 2.18 -12.18
CA ASN A 83 -14.01 0.94 -12.82
C ASN A 83 -13.02 0.22 -11.91
N LEU A 84 -12.06 0.96 -11.35
CA LEU A 84 -11.06 0.42 -10.43
C LEU A 84 -11.73 -0.17 -9.17
N LEU A 85 -12.69 0.56 -8.60
CA LEU A 85 -13.49 0.09 -7.46
C LEU A 85 -14.32 -1.15 -7.82
N ASN A 86 -14.97 -1.17 -8.99
CA ASN A 86 -15.75 -2.33 -9.43
C ASN A 86 -14.88 -3.59 -9.64
N GLN A 87 -13.60 -3.41 -9.94
CA GLN A 87 -12.60 -4.49 -10.09
C GLN A 87 -11.89 -4.85 -8.77
N GLY A 88 -12.23 -4.19 -7.66
CA GLY A 88 -11.70 -4.50 -6.32
C GLY A 88 -10.40 -3.78 -5.95
N GLY A 89 -9.91 -2.89 -6.82
CA GLY A 89 -8.76 -2.03 -6.57
C GLY A 89 -9.14 -0.73 -5.86
N GLY A 90 -8.20 0.21 -5.82
CA GLY A 90 -8.42 1.56 -5.26
C GLY A 90 -7.29 1.98 -4.32
N VAL A 91 -7.61 2.89 -3.40
CA VAL A 91 -6.68 3.40 -2.38
C VAL A 91 -7.21 2.97 -1.01
N PRO A 92 -6.60 1.98 -0.33
CA PRO A 92 -7.16 1.41 0.91
C PRO A 92 -7.45 2.43 2.02
N ASP A 93 -6.62 3.48 2.13
CA ASP A 93 -6.80 4.54 3.12
C ASP A 93 -7.92 5.54 2.78
N LEU A 94 -8.44 5.52 1.54
CA LEU A 94 -9.52 6.41 1.07
C LEU A 94 -10.77 5.60 0.70
N GLN A 95 -10.68 4.78 -0.34
CA GLN A 95 -11.74 3.94 -0.85
C GLN A 95 -11.17 2.80 -1.69
N ARG A 96 -11.62 1.57 -1.41
CA ARG A 96 -11.25 0.36 -2.16
C ARG A 96 -12.49 -0.47 -2.45
N GLY A 97 -12.51 -1.07 -3.63
CA GLY A 97 -13.51 -2.05 -4.02
C GLY A 97 -13.44 -3.35 -3.21
N ARG A 98 -14.50 -4.16 -3.29
CA ARG A 98 -14.49 -5.50 -2.68
C ARG A 98 -13.59 -6.43 -3.48
N GLU A 99 -12.72 -7.16 -2.78
CA GLU A 99 -11.89 -8.22 -3.37
C GLU A 99 -12.72 -9.23 -4.15
N LYS A 100 -12.19 -9.69 -5.29
CA LYS A 100 -12.88 -10.65 -6.18
C LYS A 100 -12.34 -12.06 -5.92
N GLU A 101 -13.22 -12.97 -5.50
CA GLU A 101 -12.86 -14.38 -5.26
C GLU A 101 -12.63 -15.14 -6.58
N ALA A 102 -13.50 -14.92 -7.57
CA ALA A 102 -13.51 -15.67 -8.83
C ALA A 102 -12.74 -14.98 -9.99
N ALA A 103 -12.18 -13.80 -9.75
CA ALA A 103 -11.49 -13.01 -10.77
C ALA A 103 -10.22 -12.36 -10.20
N THR A 104 -9.40 -11.78 -11.09
CA THR A 104 -8.24 -10.99 -10.68
C THR A 104 -8.72 -9.68 -10.06
N THR A 105 -8.33 -9.44 -8.80
CA THR A 105 -8.57 -8.17 -8.11
C THR A 105 -7.61 -7.12 -8.66
N ALA A 106 -8.13 -5.95 -9.04
CA ALA A 106 -7.30 -4.86 -9.54
C ALA A 106 -6.29 -4.35 -8.47
N PRO A 107 -5.15 -3.78 -8.89
CA PRO A 107 -4.13 -3.27 -7.97
C PRO A 107 -4.66 -2.23 -6.98
N VAL A 108 -3.91 -2.08 -5.88
CA VAL A 108 -4.15 -1.02 -4.90
C VAL A 108 -2.96 -0.07 -4.87
N PHE A 109 -3.25 1.20 -4.54
CA PHE A 109 -2.27 2.28 -4.55
C PHE A 109 -2.18 2.91 -3.17
N HIS A 110 -0.97 3.26 -2.76
CA HIS A 110 -0.67 3.89 -1.49
C HIS A 110 0.16 5.17 -1.70
N PRO A 111 -0.01 6.18 -0.84
CA PRO A 111 0.93 7.29 -0.76
C PRO A 111 2.28 6.83 -0.20
N GLU A 112 3.32 7.54 -0.61
CA GLU A 112 4.67 7.42 -0.09
C GLU A 112 5.20 8.75 0.44
N PHE A 113 6.34 8.73 1.13
CA PHE A 113 6.89 9.92 1.79
C PHE A 113 7.04 11.13 0.85
N GLY A 114 7.56 10.92 -0.36
CA GLY A 114 7.67 11.98 -1.36
C GLY A 114 6.30 12.32 -1.95
N ARG A 115 5.92 13.61 -2.01
CA ARG A 115 4.69 14.07 -2.71
C ARG A 115 4.68 13.80 -4.23
N PHE A 116 5.75 13.25 -4.75
CA PHE A 116 5.93 12.80 -6.13
C PHE A 116 6.03 11.28 -6.25
N MET A 117 5.89 10.54 -5.14
CA MET A 117 6.00 9.10 -5.11
C MET A 117 4.60 8.46 -5.11
N LEU A 118 4.47 7.27 -5.66
CA LEU A 118 3.31 6.40 -5.48
C LEU A 118 3.84 5.01 -5.19
N GLU A 119 3.17 4.25 -4.33
CA GLU A 119 3.40 2.81 -4.19
C GLU A 119 2.19 2.08 -4.78
N ALA A 120 2.40 0.97 -5.48
CA ALA A 120 1.33 0.07 -5.86
C ALA A 120 1.68 -1.39 -5.56
N THR A 121 0.66 -2.15 -5.18
CA THR A 121 0.75 -3.56 -4.82
C THR A 121 -0.38 -4.34 -5.51
N PRO A 122 -0.29 -5.67 -5.66
CA PRO A 122 -1.39 -6.45 -6.23
C PRO A 122 -2.64 -6.37 -5.34
N GLY A 123 -3.81 -6.44 -5.95
CA GLY A 123 -5.09 -6.38 -5.23
C GLY A 123 -5.36 -7.56 -4.30
N LYS A 124 -4.56 -8.63 -4.39
CA LYS A 124 -4.53 -9.76 -3.46
C LYS A 124 -3.15 -10.41 -3.52
N PRO A 125 -2.67 -11.04 -2.44
CA PRO A 125 -1.41 -11.76 -2.50
C PRO A 125 -1.51 -12.98 -3.44
N TRP A 126 -0.40 -13.34 -4.03
CA TRP A 126 -0.22 -14.54 -4.84
C TRP A 126 0.05 -15.76 -3.98
N GLY A 127 -0.35 -16.92 -4.47
CA GLY A 127 0.12 -18.20 -3.97
C GLY A 127 1.46 -18.62 -4.59
N ILE A 128 1.88 -19.84 -4.28
CA ILE A 128 3.09 -20.47 -4.85
C ILE A 128 2.83 -21.25 -6.14
N GLY A 129 1.62 -21.16 -6.70
CA GLY A 129 1.28 -21.85 -7.93
C GLY A 129 2.04 -21.27 -9.12
N PHE A 130 2.40 -22.10 -10.10
CA PHE A 130 3.08 -21.63 -11.31
C PHE A 130 2.28 -20.57 -12.08
N LYS A 131 0.94 -20.62 -12.02
CA LYS A 131 0.09 -19.60 -12.64
C LYS A 131 0.25 -18.24 -11.96
N ASP A 132 0.33 -18.23 -10.63
CA ASP A 132 0.47 -16.99 -9.86
C ASP A 132 1.81 -16.30 -10.19
N LEU A 133 2.88 -17.08 -10.44
CA LEU A 133 4.18 -16.54 -10.89
C LEU A 133 4.09 -15.85 -12.27
N LEU A 134 3.19 -16.29 -13.14
CA LEU A 134 3.02 -15.72 -14.48
C LEU A 134 2.17 -14.43 -14.46
N ASP A 135 1.44 -14.17 -13.38
CA ASP A 135 0.53 -13.03 -13.25
C ASP A 135 1.23 -11.76 -12.74
N VAL A 136 2.49 -11.84 -12.30
CA VAL A 136 3.25 -10.74 -11.69
C VAL A 136 3.46 -9.58 -12.67
N GLU A 137 4.10 -9.84 -13.81
CA GLU A 137 4.38 -8.80 -14.83
C GLU A 137 3.08 -8.23 -15.45
N PRO A 138 2.07 -9.05 -15.81
CA PRO A 138 0.77 -8.52 -16.23
C PRO A 138 0.12 -7.62 -15.18
N ASN A 139 0.21 -7.98 -13.89
CA ASN A 139 -0.31 -7.14 -12.81
C ASN A 139 0.47 -5.83 -12.69
N MET A 140 1.79 -5.85 -12.81
CA MET A 140 2.62 -4.65 -12.81
C MET A 140 2.30 -3.71 -13.97
N LYS A 141 2.04 -4.24 -15.17
CA LYS A 141 1.65 -3.44 -16.35
C LYS A 141 0.27 -2.82 -16.25
N TRP A 142 -0.59 -3.37 -15.40
CA TRP A 142 -1.94 -2.84 -15.15
C TRP A 142 -1.92 -1.65 -14.19
N ARG A 143 -0.87 -1.53 -13.37
CA ARG A 143 -0.66 -0.38 -12.48
C ARG A 143 -0.26 0.85 -13.28
#